data_AF-A0A1B8REQ6-F1
#
_entry.id   AF-A0A1B8REQ6-F1
#
_cell.length_a   1.000
_cell.length_b   1.000
_cell.length_c   1.000
_cell.angle_alpha   90.00
_cell.angle_beta   90.00
_cell.angle_gamma   90.00
#
_symmetry.space_group_name_H-M   'P 1'
#
loop_
_entity.id
_entity.type
_entity.pdbx_description
1 polymer ?
#
loop_
_entity_poly.entity_id
_entity_poly.type
_entity_poly.pdbx_seq_one_letter_code
_entity_poly.pdbx_strand_id
1 'polypeptide(L)'
;MEKAPDAFEEKPVASGNARSEQDTGAARRTVFCANVFDAMVRLYGEPGIASLCLEAQTRHAVDVPSLLFFALADSDGHGADDCEMRRLLDRAGEWRSLFVLPLRHLRLTLRQGRRNTAEIEFYEQIKAAELEAERLQVRRLADDFLPLEGPGGLAARYLETIAMPEPKAGALIGRLQGATKAVCHGFPRHAH
;
A
#
# COMPACT_ATOMS: atom_id res chain seq x y z
N MET A 1 -23.67 69.66 -6.46
CA MET A 1 -24.44 68.49 -6.01
C MET A 1 -23.75 67.26 -6.54
N GLU A 2 -23.21 66.55 -5.57
CA GLU A 2 -22.39 65.37 -5.59
C GLU A 2 -23.24 64.12 -5.87
N LYS A 3 -22.70 63.16 -6.64
CA LYS A 3 -22.79 61.74 -6.25
C LYS A 3 -21.76 60.89 -6.99
N ALA A 4 -21.01 60.17 -6.16
CA ALA A 4 -19.91 59.26 -6.45
C ALA A 4 -20.39 57.91 -7.02
N PRO A 5 -19.48 57.05 -7.52
CA PRO A 5 -19.79 55.83 -8.27
C PRO A 5 -20.12 54.64 -7.36
N ASP A 6 -21.00 53.76 -7.82
CA ASP A 6 -21.41 52.56 -7.09
C ASP A 6 -20.51 51.35 -7.41
N ALA A 7 -20.39 50.50 -6.40
CA ALA A 7 -19.33 49.56 -6.11
C ALA A 7 -19.07 48.47 -7.17
N PHE A 8 -17.78 48.17 -7.36
CA PHE A 8 -17.33 46.85 -7.77
C PHE A 8 -17.68 45.85 -6.65
N GLU A 9 -18.62 44.94 -6.89
CA GLU A 9 -18.80 43.75 -6.06
C GLU A 9 -17.63 42.80 -6.29
N GLU A 10 -16.70 42.76 -5.34
CA GLU A 10 -15.76 41.65 -5.19
C GLU A 10 -16.55 40.38 -4.81
N LYS A 11 -16.61 39.42 -5.72
CA LYS A 11 -17.01 38.04 -5.39
C LYS A 11 -16.04 37.47 -4.36
N PRO A 12 -16.52 36.84 -3.27
CA PRO A 12 -15.65 36.23 -2.30
C PRO A 12 -14.97 35.02 -2.93
N VAL A 13 -13.64 35.01 -2.88
CA VAL A 13 -12.80 33.93 -3.38
C VAL A 13 -13.02 32.69 -2.51
N ALA A 14 -13.48 31.60 -3.11
CA ALA A 14 -13.57 30.26 -2.53
C ALA A 14 -12.18 29.62 -2.29
N SER A 15 -11.27 30.33 -1.61
CA SER A 15 -9.90 29.87 -1.34
C SER A 15 -9.72 29.21 0.03
N GLY A 16 -10.73 29.27 0.91
CA GLY A 16 -10.67 28.71 2.26
C GLY A 16 -10.82 27.18 2.29
N ASN A 17 -11.85 26.64 1.64
CA ASN A 17 -12.20 25.21 1.72
C ASN A 17 -11.15 24.28 1.06
N ALA A 18 -10.66 24.66 -0.13
CA ALA A 18 -9.72 23.81 -0.88
C ALA A 18 -8.37 23.64 -0.15
N ARG A 19 -7.87 24.70 0.51
CA ARG A 19 -6.63 24.62 1.30
C ARG A 19 -6.80 23.78 2.56
N SER A 20 -7.94 23.87 3.25
CA SER A 20 -8.22 23.04 4.43
C SER A 20 -8.43 21.56 4.09
N GLU A 21 -9.04 21.26 2.95
CA GLU A 21 -9.25 19.88 2.47
C GLU A 21 -7.91 19.24 2.05
N GLN A 22 -7.05 19.99 1.37
CA GLN A 22 -5.69 19.55 1.00
C GLN A 22 -4.80 19.32 2.23
N ASP A 23 -4.86 20.19 3.23
CA ASP A 23 -4.07 20.07 4.47
C ASP A 23 -4.53 18.87 5.30
N THR A 24 -5.85 18.65 5.38
CA THR A 24 -6.44 17.46 6.02
C THR A 24 -6.02 16.17 5.29
N GLY A 25 -5.99 16.21 3.96
CA GLY A 25 -5.51 15.09 3.15
C GLY A 25 -4.02 14.78 3.39
N ALA A 26 -3.17 15.79 3.38
CA ALA A 26 -1.74 15.63 3.64
C ALA A 26 -1.46 15.07 5.05
N ALA A 27 -2.20 15.52 6.06
CA ALA A 27 -2.13 14.99 7.42
C ALA A 27 -2.54 13.52 7.48
N ARG A 28 -3.68 13.16 6.88
CA ARG A 28 -4.17 11.77 6.83
C ARG A 28 -3.15 10.84 6.16
N ARG A 29 -2.62 11.24 5.00
CA ARG A 29 -1.55 10.51 4.29
C ARG A 29 -0.32 10.31 5.19
N THR A 30 0.11 11.37 5.89
CA THR A 30 1.29 11.30 6.76
C THR A 30 1.10 10.26 7.87
N VAL A 31 -0.08 10.24 8.50
CA VAL A 31 -0.44 9.24 9.51
C VAL A 31 -0.49 7.83 8.89
N PHE A 32 -1.10 7.68 7.72
CA PHE A 32 -1.14 6.39 7.00
C PHE A 32 0.27 5.87 6.72
N CYS A 33 1.10 6.65 6.02
CA CYS A 33 2.46 6.27 5.62
C CYS A 33 3.35 5.94 6.83
N ALA A 34 3.18 6.63 7.95
CA ALA A 34 3.95 6.37 9.17
C ALA A 34 3.61 5.02 9.83
N ASN A 35 2.37 4.53 9.67
CA ASN A 35 1.85 3.36 10.40
C ASN A 35 1.52 2.16 9.49
N VAL A 36 1.58 2.31 8.17
CA VAL A 36 1.12 1.29 7.20
C VAL A 36 1.81 -0.06 7.40
N PHE A 37 3.09 -0.09 7.74
CA PHE A 37 3.80 -1.35 7.97
C PHE A 37 3.23 -2.13 9.16
N ASP A 38 2.94 -1.46 10.27
CA ASP A 38 2.35 -2.12 11.45
C ASP A 38 0.93 -2.59 11.17
N ALA A 39 0.17 -1.83 10.39
CA ALA A 39 -1.14 -2.25 9.90
C ALA A 39 -1.03 -3.47 8.97
N MET A 40 -0.03 -3.53 8.09
CA MET A 40 0.23 -4.70 7.24
C MET A 40 0.55 -5.94 8.08
N VAL A 41 1.35 -5.82 9.14
CA VAL A 41 1.66 -6.94 10.05
C VAL A 41 0.39 -7.46 10.72
N ARG A 42 -0.47 -6.57 11.22
CA ARG A 42 -1.76 -6.95 11.82
C ARG A 42 -2.68 -7.62 10.81
N LEU A 43 -2.81 -7.04 9.62
CA LEU A 43 -3.61 -7.58 8.52
C LEU A 43 -3.13 -8.97 8.09
N TYR A 44 -1.83 -9.17 7.99
CA TYR A 44 -1.26 -10.47 7.65
C TYR A 44 -1.52 -11.54 8.73
N GLY A 45 -1.61 -11.10 9.99
CA GLY A 45 -1.96 -11.94 11.14
C GLY A 45 -3.44 -12.33 11.21
N GLU A 46 -4.34 -11.68 10.45
CA GLU A 46 -5.75 -12.02 10.44
C GLU A 46 -6.00 -13.44 9.90
N PRO A 47 -6.99 -14.20 10.44
CA PRO A 47 -7.25 -15.57 10.04
C PRO A 47 -7.40 -15.76 8.52
N GLY A 48 -6.49 -16.56 7.96
CA GLY A 48 -6.48 -16.94 6.55
C GLY A 48 -5.85 -15.93 5.58
N ILE A 49 -5.48 -14.72 6.01
CA ILE A 49 -4.86 -13.73 5.12
C ILE A 49 -3.47 -14.16 4.67
N ALA A 50 -2.63 -14.66 5.58
CA ALA A 50 -1.31 -15.17 5.23
C ALA A 50 -1.37 -16.28 4.17
N SER A 51 -2.22 -17.30 4.38
CA SER A 51 -2.39 -18.41 3.44
C SER A 51 -2.84 -17.94 2.07
N LEU A 52 -3.80 -17.00 2.03
CA LEU A 52 -4.31 -16.44 0.79
C LEU A 52 -3.25 -15.63 0.03
N CYS A 53 -2.48 -14.81 0.73
CA CYS A 53 -1.37 -14.05 0.14
C CYS A 53 -0.28 -14.97 -0.43
N LEU A 54 0.08 -16.03 0.31
CA LEU A 54 1.08 -17.01 -0.15
C LEU A 54 0.60 -17.78 -1.38
N GLU A 55 -0.67 -18.15 -1.43
CA GLU A 55 -1.25 -18.78 -2.61
C GLU A 55 -1.18 -17.85 -3.82
N ALA A 56 -1.62 -16.59 -3.65
CA ALA A 56 -1.59 -15.59 -4.71
C ALA A 56 -0.15 -15.30 -5.19
N GLN A 57 0.80 -15.19 -4.26
CA GLN A 57 2.22 -15.02 -4.57
C GLN A 57 2.77 -16.19 -5.39
N THR A 58 2.45 -17.43 -4.99
CA THR A 58 3.00 -18.63 -5.62
C THR A 58 2.38 -18.89 -6.99
N ARG A 59 1.06 -18.70 -7.13
CA ARG A 59 0.32 -19.04 -8.35
C ARG A 59 0.29 -17.91 -9.37
N HIS A 60 0.38 -16.67 -8.92
CA HIS A 60 0.15 -15.49 -9.76
C HIS A 60 1.26 -14.44 -9.62
N ALA A 61 2.40 -14.79 -9.00
CA ALA A 61 3.53 -13.90 -8.79
C ALA A 61 3.17 -12.58 -8.10
N VAL A 62 2.08 -12.57 -7.31
CA VAL A 62 1.65 -11.41 -6.54
C VAL A 62 2.77 -10.95 -5.62
N ASP A 63 3.11 -9.68 -5.74
CA ASP A 63 3.84 -8.93 -4.74
C ASP A 63 2.95 -8.62 -3.52
N VAL A 64 3.15 -9.37 -2.44
CA VAL A 64 2.34 -9.28 -1.23
C VAL A 64 2.50 -7.93 -0.53
N PRO A 65 3.72 -7.38 -0.34
CA PRO A 65 3.89 -6.03 0.18
C PRO A 65 3.05 -4.96 -0.54
N SER A 66 3.10 -4.92 -1.87
CA SER A 66 2.34 -3.96 -2.67
C SER A 66 0.83 -4.20 -2.57
N LEU A 67 0.37 -5.46 -2.63
CA LEU A 67 -1.05 -5.80 -2.47
C LEU A 67 -1.63 -5.30 -1.15
N LEU A 68 -0.94 -5.59 -0.04
CA LEU A 68 -1.42 -5.22 1.29
C LEU A 68 -1.36 -3.70 1.52
N PHE A 69 -0.32 -3.04 1.01
CA PHE A 69 -0.22 -1.58 1.04
C PHE A 69 -1.42 -0.94 0.35
N PHE A 70 -1.72 -1.35 -0.88
CA PHE A 70 -2.85 -0.80 -1.64
C PHE A 70 -4.20 -1.14 -1.02
N ALA A 71 -4.38 -2.34 -0.46
CA ALA A 71 -5.63 -2.71 0.22
C ALA A 71 -5.88 -1.87 1.49
N LEU A 72 -4.82 -1.55 2.24
CA LEU A 72 -4.91 -0.66 3.40
C LEU A 72 -5.14 0.79 2.97
N ALA A 73 -4.49 1.25 1.90
CA ALA A 73 -4.71 2.58 1.34
C ALA A 73 -6.17 2.74 0.88
N ASP A 74 -6.72 1.76 0.16
CA ASP A 74 -8.14 1.71 -0.20
C ASP A 74 -9.05 1.80 1.04
N SER A 75 -8.71 1.04 2.08
CA SER A 75 -9.50 1.01 3.33
C SER A 75 -9.42 2.31 4.13
N ASP A 76 -8.35 3.09 3.98
CA ASP A 76 -8.18 4.42 4.56
C ASP A 76 -8.73 5.54 3.65
N GLY A 77 -9.35 5.16 2.52
CA GLY A 77 -9.98 6.07 1.57
C GLY A 77 -8.98 6.88 0.75
N HIS A 78 -7.80 6.31 0.50
CA HIS A 78 -6.81 6.88 -0.41
C HIS A 78 -7.08 6.43 -1.86
N GLY A 79 -6.75 7.30 -2.81
CA GLY A 79 -6.77 7.03 -4.23
C GLY A 79 -5.50 7.53 -4.90
N ALA A 80 -5.31 7.16 -6.15
CA ALA A 80 -4.16 7.57 -6.97
C ALA A 80 -4.60 7.61 -8.44
N ASP A 81 -4.11 8.58 -9.20
CA ASP A 81 -4.33 8.59 -10.65
C ASP A 81 -3.53 7.48 -11.37
N ASP A 82 -3.71 7.35 -12.69
CA ASP A 82 -3.02 6.32 -13.47
C ASP A 82 -1.50 6.55 -13.56
N CYS A 83 -1.06 7.81 -13.57
CA CYS A 83 0.36 8.16 -13.65
C CYS A 83 1.08 7.81 -12.34
N GLU A 84 0.45 8.13 -11.23
CA GLU A 84 0.93 7.78 -9.90
C GLU A 84 0.94 6.26 -9.69
N MET A 85 -0.14 5.57 -10.03
CA MET A 85 -0.18 4.10 -9.93
C MET A 85 0.93 3.45 -10.74
N ARG A 86 1.16 3.89 -11.99
CA ARG A 86 2.27 3.41 -12.81
C ARG A 86 3.61 3.63 -12.10
N ARG A 87 3.86 4.85 -11.61
CA ARG A 87 5.12 5.19 -10.93
C ARG A 87 5.37 4.34 -9.69
N LEU A 88 4.35 4.14 -8.84
CA LEU A 88 4.45 3.33 -7.63
C LEU A 88 4.75 1.87 -7.97
N LEU A 89 4.04 1.31 -8.95
CA LEU A 89 4.24 -0.07 -9.40
C LEU A 89 5.61 -0.30 -10.05
N ASP A 90 6.07 0.65 -10.87
CA ASP A 90 7.39 0.54 -11.52
C ASP A 90 8.51 0.56 -10.48
N ARG A 91 8.46 1.47 -9.51
CA ARG A 91 9.48 1.56 -8.45
C ARG A 91 9.45 0.38 -7.48
N ALA A 92 8.25 -0.09 -7.10
CA ALA A 92 8.12 -1.30 -6.30
C ALA A 92 8.63 -2.53 -7.07
N GLY A 93 8.28 -2.63 -8.36
CA GLY A 93 8.72 -3.70 -9.25
C GLY A 93 10.24 -3.74 -9.42
N GLU A 94 10.88 -2.60 -9.63
CA GLU A 94 12.34 -2.48 -9.72
C GLU A 94 13.01 -3.00 -8.43
N TRP A 95 12.61 -2.48 -7.27
CA TRP A 95 13.16 -2.91 -5.98
C TRP A 95 12.93 -4.40 -5.74
N ARG A 96 11.72 -4.89 -6.00
CA ARG A 96 11.35 -6.29 -5.87
C ARG A 96 12.22 -7.18 -6.75
N SER A 97 12.50 -6.77 -7.98
CA SER A 97 13.32 -7.54 -8.92
C SER A 97 14.79 -7.61 -8.51
N LEU A 98 15.33 -6.52 -7.94
CA LEU A 98 16.74 -6.41 -7.57
C LEU A 98 17.07 -7.04 -6.22
N PHE A 99 16.14 -7.01 -5.26
CA PHE A 99 16.42 -7.40 -3.87
C PHE A 99 15.51 -8.51 -3.36
N VAL A 100 14.19 -8.36 -3.49
CA VAL A 100 13.23 -9.30 -2.87
C VAL A 100 13.23 -10.65 -3.58
N LEU A 101 13.09 -10.68 -4.91
CA LEU A 101 13.05 -11.94 -5.68
C LEU A 101 14.36 -12.73 -5.60
N PRO A 102 15.55 -12.12 -5.68
CA PRO A 102 16.81 -12.84 -5.48
C PRO A 102 16.93 -13.45 -4.08
N LEU A 103 16.60 -12.70 -3.01
CA LEU A 103 16.63 -13.22 -1.64
C LEU A 103 15.63 -14.37 -1.45
N ARG A 104 14.41 -14.22 -2.00
CA ARG A 104 13.39 -15.26 -2.00
C ARG A 104 13.84 -16.51 -2.74
N HIS A 105 14.49 -16.34 -3.90
CA HIS A 105 15.05 -17.46 -4.65
C HIS A 105 16.10 -18.21 -3.80
N LEU A 106 17.05 -17.51 -3.20
CA LEU A 106 18.06 -18.11 -2.32
C LEU A 106 17.41 -18.85 -1.14
N ARG A 107 16.41 -18.24 -0.49
CA ARG A 107 15.67 -18.87 0.62
C ARG A 107 14.99 -20.15 0.18
N LEU A 108 14.29 -20.13 -0.96
CA LEU A 108 13.57 -21.29 -1.47
C LEU A 108 14.51 -22.41 -1.90
N THR A 109 15.65 -22.08 -2.52
CA THR A 109 16.70 -23.03 -2.90
C THR A 109 17.29 -23.72 -1.66
N LEU A 110 17.64 -22.94 -0.62
CA LEU A 110 18.16 -23.52 0.63
C LEU A 110 17.14 -24.34 1.41
N ARG A 111 15.84 -24.08 1.23
CA ARG A 111 14.78 -24.87 1.88
C ARG A 111 14.71 -26.30 1.33
N GLN A 112 15.23 -26.56 0.13
CA GLN A 112 15.17 -27.87 -0.51
C GLN A 112 16.32 -28.75 -0.01
N GLY A 113 16.01 -29.77 0.81
CA GLY A 113 16.97 -30.79 1.24
C GLY A 113 17.13 -30.92 2.76
N ARG A 114 17.99 -31.85 3.17
CA ARG A 114 18.43 -31.98 4.58
C ARG A 114 19.47 -30.89 4.83
N ARG A 115 19.26 -30.09 5.87
CA ARG A 115 20.17 -29.02 6.28
C ARG A 115 20.91 -29.40 7.55
N ASN A 116 22.21 -29.11 7.60
CA ASN A 116 22.98 -29.09 8.84
C ASN A 116 22.70 -27.79 9.63
N THR A 117 23.21 -27.69 10.86
CA THR A 117 22.97 -26.53 11.74
C THR A 117 23.39 -25.20 11.11
N ALA A 118 24.57 -25.14 10.48
CA ALA A 118 25.06 -23.92 9.85
C ALA A 118 24.20 -23.49 8.65
N GLU A 119 23.67 -24.44 7.88
CA GLU A 119 22.73 -24.17 6.78
C GLU A 119 21.36 -23.68 7.27
N ILE A 120 20.92 -24.10 8.46
CA ILE A 120 19.71 -23.57 9.10
C ILE A 120 19.92 -22.12 9.54
N GLU A 121 21.06 -21.81 10.15
CA GLU A 121 21.41 -20.45 10.57
C GLU A 121 21.51 -19.50 9.37
N PHE A 122 22.19 -19.94 8.30
CA PHE A 122 22.29 -19.17 7.06
C PHE A 122 20.93 -18.95 6.38
N TYR A 123 20.04 -19.95 6.41
CA TYR A 123 18.67 -19.79 5.94
C TYR A 123 17.90 -18.71 6.70
N GLU A 124 18.02 -18.66 8.03
CA GLU A 124 17.34 -17.62 8.83
C GLU A 124 17.93 -16.22 8.55
N GLN A 125 19.23 -16.11 8.27
CA GLN A 125 19.84 -14.83 7.83
C GLN A 125 19.26 -14.35 6.50
N ILE A 126 19.15 -15.23 5.50
CA ILE A 126 18.55 -14.88 4.20
C ILE A 126 17.07 -14.52 4.36
N LYS A 127 16.33 -15.26 5.18
CA LYS A 127 14.93 -14.96 5.47
C LYS A 127 14.77 -13.60 6.16
N ALA A 128 15.65 -13.26 7.10
CA ALA A 128 15.66 -11.95 7.74
C ALA A 128 15.99 -10.84 6.73
N ALA A 129 16.95 -11.07 5.84
CA ALA A 129 17.29 -10.13 4.77
C ALA A 129 16.12 -9.94 3.78
N GLU A 130 15.42 -11.00 3.39
CA GLU A 130 14.22 -10.91 2.54
C GLU A 130 13.15 -10.04 3.21
N LEU A 131 12.88 -10.27 4.50
CA LEU A 131 11.89 -9.51 5.25
C LEU A 131 12.27 -8.03 5.37
N GLU A 132 13.54 -7.72 5.60
CA GLU A 132 14.00 -6.32 5.63
C GLU A 132 13.91 -5.67 4.24
N ALA A 133 14.20 -6.41 3.17
CA ALA A 133 14.01 -5.91 1.81
C ALA A 133 12.54 -5.60 1.51
N GLU A 134 11.59 -6.44 1.96
CA GLU A 134 10.16 -6.17 1.85
C GLU A 134 9.73 -4.96 2.68
N ARG A 135 10.25 -4.81 3.90
CA ARG A 135 10.00 -3.65 4.75
C ARG A 135 10.51 -2.35 4.12
N LEU A 136 11.69 -2.37 3.52
CA LEU A 136 12.23 -1.23 2.75
C LEU A 136 11.38 -0.93 1.52
N GLN A 137 10.84 -1.94 0.84
CA GLN A 137 9.91 -1.74 -0.28
C GLN A 137 8.67 -0.96 0.17
N VAL A 138 8.05 -1.35 1.29
CA VAL A 138 6.88 -0.65 1.86
C VAL A 138 7.24 0.79 2.22
N ARG A 139 8.41 1.02 2.83
CA ARG A 139 8.87 2.37 3.15
C ARG A 139 9.01 3.22 1.88
N ARG A 140 9.65 2.69 0.84
CA ARG A 140 9.81 3.38 -0.44
C ARG A 140 8.46 3.70 -1.08
N LEU A 141 7.51 2.75 -1.06
CA LEU A 141 6.13 2.98 -1.49
C LEU A 141 5.47 4.11 -0.70
N ALA A 142 5.60 4.11 0.63
CA ALA A 142 5.04 5.14 1.50
C ALA A 142 5.67 6.52 1.25
N ASP A 143 6.98 6.59 1.09
CA ASP A 143 7.71 7.82 0.76
C ASP A 143 7.26 8.39 -0.59
N ASP A 144 7.05 7.51 -1.57
CA ASP A 144 6.65 7.86 -2.92
C ASP A 144 5.15 8.09 -3.09
N PHE A 145 4.30 7.62 -2.20
CA PHE A 145 2.85 7.81 -2.27
C PHE A 145 2.53 9.31 -2.14
N LEU A 146 1.96 9.96 -3.15
CA LEU A 146 1.71 11.41 -3.23
C LEU A 146 0.25 11.73 -2.81
N PRO A 147 -0.21 13.01 -2.88
CA PRO A 147 -1.52 13.39 -2.36
C PRO A 147 -2.69 12.62 -2.96
N LEU A 148 -3.70 12.46 -2.12
CA LEU A 148 -4.82 11.52 -2.13
C LEU A 148 -5.84 11.69 -3.26
N GLU A 149 -5.53 12.46 -4.28
CA GLU A 149 -6.46 12.80 -5.35
C GLU A 149 -6.42 11.72 -6.43
N GLY A 150 -7.51 10.97 -6.54
CA GLY A 150 -7.64 9.99 -7.61
C GLY A 150 -8.65 8.90 -7.32
N PRO A 151 -8.90 8.03 -8.30
CA PRO A 151 -9.73 6.86 -8.11
C PRO A 151 -9.09 5.88 -7.09
N GLY A 152 -9.92 5.36 -6.18
CA GLY A 152 -9.55 4.25 -5.31
C GLY A 152 -9.55 2.91 -6.05
N GLY A 153 -9.70 1.81 -5.30
CA GLY A 153 -9.60 0.46 -5.85
C GLY A 153 -8.17 0.09 -6.24
N LEU A 154 -7.19 0.66 -5.54
CA LEU A 154 -5.77 0.52 -5.78
C LEU A 154 -5.34 -0.95 -5.79
N ALA A 155 -5.85 -1.76 -4.85
CA ALA A 155 -5.54 -3.18 -4.80
C ALA A 155 -6.08 -3.94 -6.02
N ALA A 156 -7.30 -3.61 -6.46
CA ALA A 156 -7.90 -4.22 -7.66
C ALA A 156 -7.13 -3.83 -8.93
N ARG A 157 -6.83 -2.54 -9.09
CA ARG A 157 -6.03 -2.00 -10.22
C ARG A 157 -4.63 -2.59 -10.29
N TYR A 158 -4.01 -2.86 -9.14
CA TYR A 158 -2.76 -3.60 -9.07
C TYR A 158 -2.91 -5.04 -9.59
N LEU A 159 -3.93 -5.77 -9.14
CA LEU A 159 -4.19 -7.14 -9.61
C LEU A 159 -4.51 -7.22 -11.11
N GLU A 160 -5.22 -6.22 -11.64
CA GLU A 160 -5.45 -6.04 -13.07
C GLU A 160 -4.13 -5.84 -13.84
N THR A 161 -3.21 -5.03 -13.29
CA THR A 161 -1.91 -4.75 -13.92
C THR A 161 -1.06 -6.02 -14.09
N ILE A 162 -1.16 -6.96 -13.16
CA ILE A 162 -0.48 -8.26 -13.24
C ILE A 162 -1.33 -9.35 -13.92
N ALA A 163 -2.47 -8.97 -14.51
CA ALA A 163 -3.41 -9.84 -15.20
C ALA A 163 -3.89 -11.04 -14.35
N MET A 164 -4.14 -10.82 -13.06
CA MET A 164 -4.69 -11.87 -12.20
C MET A 164 -6.13 -12.21 -12.64
N PRO A 165 -6.46 -13.49 -12.88
CA PRO A 165 -7.76 -13.86 -13.48
C PRO A 165 -8.92 -13.78 -12.49
N GLU A 166 -10.10 -13.45 -13.01
CA GLU A 166 -11.36 -13.59 -12.28
C GLU A 166 -11.85 -15.06 -12.23
N PRO A 167 -12.61 -15.47 -11.19
CA PRO A 167 -13.08 -14.69 -10.04
C PRO A 167 -12.04 -14.57 -8.90
N LYS A 168 -10.79 -15.01 -9.12
CA LYS A 168 -9.78 -15.11 -8.05
C LYS A 168 -9.34 -13.74 -7.55
N ALA A 169 -9.17 -12.78 -8.45
CA ALA A 169 -8.83 -11.41 -8.09
C ALA A 169 -9.94 -10.78 -7.23
N GLY A 170 -11.20 -10.84 -7.67
CA GLY A 170 -12.35 -10.36 -6.91
C GLY A 170 -12.49 -11.01 -5.53
N ALA A 171 -12.30 -12.34 -5.44
CA ALA A 171 -12.35 -13.06 -4.16
C ALA A 171 -11.23 -12.63 -3.19
N LEU A 172 -10.01 -12.43 -3.71
CA LEU A 172 -8.87 -11.92 -2.95
C LEU A 172 -9.14 -10.52 -2.40
N ILE A 173 -9.63 -9.61 -3.25
CA ILE A 173 -9.99 -8.25 -2.86
C ILE A 173 -11.10 -8.26 -1.82
N GLY A 174 -12.18 -9.01 -2.02
CA GLY A 174 -13.28 -9.10 -1.07
C GLY A 174 -12.83 -9.60 0.31
N ARG A 175 -11.91 -10.58 0.35
CA ARG A 175 -11.35 -11.07 1.61
C ARG A 175 -10.47 -10.03 2.29
N LEU A 176 -9.63 -9.33 1.53
CA LEU A 176 -8.78 -8.26 2.06
C LEU A 176 -9.61 -7.08 2.60
N GLN A 177 -10.62 -6.62 1.87
CA GLN A 177 -11.52 -5.54 2.30
C GLN A 177 -12.25 -5.86 3.61
N GLY A 178 -12.64 -7.12 3.81
CA GLY A 178 -13.22 -7.57 5.08
C GLY A 178 -12.23 -7.49 6.24
N ALA A 179 -10.98 -7.90 6.00
CA ALA A 179 -9.94 -7.94 7.03
C ALA A 179 -9.34 -6.55 7.33
N THR A 180 -9.15 -5.68 6.33
CA THR A 180 -8.63 -4.32 6.52
C THR A 180 -9.55 -3.50 7.40
N LYS A 181 -10.88 -3.68 7.28
CA LYS A 181 -11.85 -3.06 8.18
C LYS A 181 -11.54 -3.41 9.64
N ALA A 182 -11.26 -4.66 9.98
CA ALA A 182 -10.94 -5.03 11.37
C ALA A 182 -9.65 -4.34 11.89
N VAL A 183 -8.66 -4.14 11.02
CA VAL A 183 -7.34 -3.60 11.37
C VAL A 183 -7.34 -2.07 11.47
N CYS A 184 -8.04 -1.36 10.58
CA CYS A 184 -8.02 0.11 10.52
C CYS A 184 -8.83 0.81 11.63
N HIS A 185 -9.62 0.09 12.43
CA HIS A 185 -10.30 0.67 13.62
C HIS A 185 -9.32 1.12 14.72
N GLY A 186 -8.02 0.84 14.58
CA GLY A 186 -6.96 1.24 15.51
C GLY A 186 -6.11 2.45 15.10
N PHE A 187 -6.35 3.08 13.94
CA PHE A 187 -5.72 4.37 13.64
C PHE A 187 -6.36 5.44 14.53
N PRO A 188 -5.58 6.31 15.19
CA PRO A 188 -6.14 7.39 16.00
C PRO A 188 -7.03 8.26 15.10
N ARG A 189 -8.35 8.12 15.23
CA ARG A 189 -9.30 9.05 14.64
C ARG A 189 -9.06 10.38 15.33
N HIS A 190 -8.65 11.39 14.57
CA HIS A 190 -8.49 12.74 15.09
C HIS A 190 -9.73 13.12 15.91
N ALA A 191 -9.54 13.43 17.20
CA ALA A 191 -10.53 14.19 17.93
C ALA A 191 -10.60 15.56 17.25
N HIS A 192 -11.82 15.93 16.83
CA HIS A 192 -12.17 17.20 16.22
C HIS A 192 -11.71 18.40 17.07
#